data_AF-A0A960DV59-F1
#
_entry.id   AF-A0A960DV59-F1
#
_cell.length_a   1.000
_cell.length_b   1.000
_cell.length_c   1.000
_cell.angle_alpha   90.00
_cell.angle_beta   90.00
_cell.angle_gamma   90.00
#
_symmetry.space_group_name_H-M   'P 1'
#
loop_
_entity.id
_entity.type
_entity.pdbx_description
1 polymer ?
#
loop_
_entity_poly.entity_id
_entity_poly.type
_entity_poly.pdbx_seq_one_letter_code
_entity_poly.pdbx_strand_id
1 'polypeptide(L)' 'MSTDEHPTDADGAPLAPRTIECVDCGGVAHLLSRPDDTGRFWPGDLVSYRCEDCLDRWDLIVPEEGGDDAPAW' A
#
# COMPACT_ATOMS: atom_id res chain seq x y z
N MET A 1 -14.07 -19.01 16.97
CA MET A 1 -13.45 -19.05 15.63
C MET A 1 -13.71 -17.68 15.02
N SER A 2 -12.89 -16.69 15.38
CA SER A 2 -12.98 -15.37 14.73
C SER A 2 -12.27 -15.47 13.41
N THR A 3 -12.99 -15.19 12.34
CA THR A 3 -12.44 -15.07 11.00
C THR A 3 -11.48 -13.89 11.02
N ASP A 4 -10.21 -14.19 10.81
CA ASP A 4 -9.13 -13.24 10.63
C ASP A 4 -9.31 -12.60 9.25
N GLU A 5 -10.32 -11.74 9.12
CA GLU A 5 -10.55 -10.97 7.89
C GLU A 5 -9.41 -9.97 7.78
N HIS A 6 -8.52 -10.23 6.83
CA HIS A 6 -7.42 -9.34 6.51
C HIS A 6 -8.00 -8.02 6.03
N PRO A 7 -7.59 -6.85 6.57
CA PRO A 7 -8.11 -5.60 6.10
C PRO A 7 -7.70 -5.47 4.64
N THR A 8 -8.73 -5.32 3.84
CA THR A 8 -8.69 -5.27 2.39
C THR A 8 -9.52 -4.06 2.00
N ASP A 9 -9.26 -3.49 0.83
CA ASP A 9 -10.13 -2.44 0.32
C ASP A 9 -11.54 -2.99 0.04
N ALA A 10 -12.44 -2.12 -0.42
CA ALA A 10 -13.83 -2.50 -0.71
C ALA A 10 -13.95 -3.64 -1.75
N ASP A 11 -12.91 -3.86 -2.55
CA ASP A 11 -12.83 -4.90 -3.58
C ASP A 11 -12.13 -6.18 -3.07
N GLY A 12 -11.71 -6.22 -1.81
CA GLY A 12 -11.03 -7.36 -1.20
C GLY A 12 -9.55 -7.45 -1.55
N ALA A 13 -8.94 -6.39 -2.11
CA ALA A 13 -7.51 -6.36 -2.40
C ALA A 13 -6.69 -5.93 -1.17
N PRO A 14 -5.43 -6.37 -1.04
CA PRO A 14 -4.58 -5.97 0.09
C PRO A 14 -4.40 -4.45 0.14
N LEU A 15 -4.57 -3.84 1.32
CA LEU A 15 -4.42 -2.39 1.50
C LEU A 15 -3.02 -1.85 1.14
N ALA A 16 -2.00 -2.70 1.16
CA ALA A 16 -0.66 -2.39 0.66
C ALA A 16 -0.27 -3.42 -0.43
N PRO A 17 -0.42 -3.08 -1.73
CA PRO A 17 -0.05 -3.99 -2.81
C PRO A 17 1.47 -4.17 -2.87
N ARG A 18 1.94 -5.31 -3.41
CA ARG A 18 3.38 -5.58 -3.56
C ARG A 18 4.07 -4.63 -4.54
N THR A 19 3.30 -4.07 -5.46
CA THR A 19 3.78 -3.19 -6.52
C THR A 19 2.79 -2.05 -6.76
N ILE A 20 3.32 -0.88 -7.11
CA ILE A 20 2.56 0.29 -7.58
C ILE A 20 3.17 0.82 -8.88
N GLU A 21 2.43 1.66 -9.58
CA GLU A 21 2.99 2.50 -10.65
C GLU A 21 3.82 3.63 -10.04
N CYS A 22 5.03 3.84 -10.56
CA CYS A 22 5.90 4.92 -10.12
C CYS A 22 5.36 6.27 -10.61
N VAL A 23 5.13 7.20 -9.69
CA VAL A 23 4.56 8.53 -10.00
C VAL A 23 5.47 9.36 -10.93
N ASP A 24 6.79 9.21 -10.82
CA ASP A 24 7.72 10.02 -11.62
C ASP A 24 7.99 9.49 -13.04
N CYS A 25 8.01 8.16 -13.24
CA CYS A 25 8.43 7.58 -14.52
C CYS A 25 7.42 6.60 -15.14
N GLY A 26 6.33 6.27 -14.45
CA GLY A 26 5.35 5.26 -14.88
C GLY A 26 5.85 3.81 -14.83
N GLY A 27 7.09 3.57 -14.38
CA GLY A 27 7.68 2.25 -14.20
C GLY A 27 7.12 1.49 -12.99
N VAL A 28 7.60 0.27 -12.73
CA VAL A 28 7.13 -0.53 -11.60
C VAL A 28 7.91 -0.20 -10.34
N ALA A 29 7.21 0.13 -9.25
CA ALA A 29 7.81 0.30 -7.93
C ALA A 29 7.41 -0.81 -6.97
N HIS A 30 8.40 -1.37 -6.27
CA HIS A 30 8.26 -2.54 -5.41
C HIS A 30 8.25 -2.16 -3.94
N LEU A 31 7.37 -2.79 -3.16
CA LEU A 31 7.26 -2.60 -1.72
C LEU A 31 8.56 -3.02 -1.01
N LEU A 32 9.12 -2.11 -0.21
CA LEU A 32 10.30 -2.34 0.63
C LEU A 32 9.94 -2.63 2.09
N SER A 33 8.86 -2.02 2.59
CA SER A 33 8.41 -2.23 3.95
C SER A 33 8.00 -3.68 4.17
N ARG A 34 8.24 -4.17 5.40
CA ARG A 34 7.73 -5.46 5.83
C ARG A 34 6.51 -5.25 6.71
N PRO A 35 5.54 -6.18 6.66
CA PRO A 35 4.46 -6.18 7.63
C PRO A 35 4.98 -6.33 9.06
N ASP A 36 4.12 -5.99 10.02
CA ASP A 36 4.36 -6.21 11.44
C ASP A 36 4.33 -7.71 11.83
N ASP A 37 4.40 -8.00 13.13
CA ASP A 37 4.37 -9.38 13.65
C ASP A 37 3.04 -10.11 13.39
N THR A 38 1.97 -9.38 13.02
CA THR A 38 0.71 -9.99 12.58
C THR A 38 0.78 -10.46 11.13
N GLY A 39 1.83 -10.08 10.40
CA GLY A 39 2.02 -10.39 8.99
C GLY A 39 1.24 -9.44 8.06
N ARG A 40 0.88 -8.25 8.56
CA ARG A 40 -0.05 -7.32 7.91
C ARG A 40 0.46 -5.88 7.87
N PHE A 41 -0.20 -5.09 7.04
CA PHE A 41 -0.22 -3.64 7.13
C PHE A 41 -1.61 -3.19 7.57
N TRP A 42 -1.68 -2.15 8.39
CA TRP A 42 -2.89 -1.57 8.92
C TRP A 42 -3.12 -0.18 8.33
N PRO A 43 -4.38 0.29 8.25
CA PRO A 43 -4.67 1.69 7.96
C PRO A 43 -3.82 2.64 8.82
N GLY A 44 -3.25 3.67 8.19
CA GLY A 44 -2.36 4.63 8.83
C GLY A 44 -0.88 4.22 8.86
N ASP A 45 -0.52 2.97 8.53
CA ASP A 45 0.88 2.55 8.45
C ASP A 45 1.62 3.29 7.33
N LEU A 46 2.89 3.64 7.56
CA LEU A 46 3.78 4.19 6.53
C LEU A 46 4.52 3.06 5.82
N VAL A 47 4.31 2.92 4.52
CA VAL A 47 4.97 1.94 3.66
C VAL A 47 5.86 2.62 2.61
N SER A 48 7.02 2.04 2.35
CA SER A 48 7.98 2.55 1.37
C SER A 48 8.04 1.66 0.14
N TYR A 49 8.07 2.26 -1.05
CA TYR A 49 8.25 1.61 -2.34
C TYR A 49 9.51 2.15 -3.03
N ARG A 50 10.11 1.35 -3.92
CA ARG A 50 11.22 1.81 -4.78
C ARG A 50 11.03 1.35 -6.21
N CYS A 51 11.15 2.30 -7.15
CA CYS A 51 11.09 2.02 -8.58
C CYS A 51 12.30 1.20 -9.04
N GLU A 52 12.09 0.21 -9.89
CA GLU A 52 13.19 -0.55 -10.51
C GLU A 52 13.88 0.21 -11.65
N ASP A 53 13.18 1.17 -12.28
CA ASP A 53 13.66 1.92 -13.43
C ASP A 53 14.40 3.20 -13.05
N CYS A 54 13.73 4.13 -12.34
CA CYS A 54 14.33 5.42 -11.94
C CYS A 54 15.03 5.38 -10.58
N LEU A 55 14.83 4.31 -9.80
CA LEU A 55 15.38 4.12 -8.46
C LEU A 55 14.86 5.08 -7.38
N ASP A 56 13.90 5.95 -7.70
CA ASP A 56 13.24 6.83 -6.75
C ASP A 56 12.41 6.04 -5.73
N ARG A 57 12.19 6.68 -4.58
CA ARG A 57 11.50 6.11 -3.41
C ARG A 57 10.23 6.88 -3.12
N TRP A 58 9.16 6.13 -2.83
CA TRP A 58 7.86 6.66 -2.45
C TRP A 58 7.47 6.18 -1.06
N ASP A 59 7.08 7.08 -0.19
CA ASP A 59 6.57 6.78 1.15
C ASP A 59 5.07 7.11 1.17
N LEU A 60 4.22 6.09 1.36
CA LEU A 60 2.76 6.18 1.29
C LEU A 60 2.13 5.73 2.60
N ILE A 61 0.98 6.33 2.93
CA ILE A 61 0.16 5.90 4.07
C ILE A 61 -0.85 4.87 3.57
N VAL A 62 -0.98 3.76 4.28
CA VAL A 62 -1.99 2.73 4.01
C VAL A 62 -3.38 3.33 4.27
N PRO A 63 -4.30 3.28 3.30
CA PRO A 63 -5.61 3.93 3.42
C PRO A 63 -6.52 3.22 4.43
N GLU A 64 -7.52 3.96 4.93
CA GLU A 64 -8.63 3.38 5.68
C GLU A 64 -9.51 2.50 4.77
N GLU A 65 -10.14 1.48 5.36
CA GLU A 65 -11.03 0.59 4.61
C GLU A 65 -12.21 1.38 4.00
N GLY A 66 -12.28 1.42 2.67
CA GLY A 66 -13.35 2.12 1.93
C GLY A 66 -13.13 3.62 1.69
N GLY A 67 -11.95 4.16 2.00
CA GLY A 67 -11.60 5.54 1.72
C GLY A 67 -10.92 5.69 0.37
N ASP A 68 -11.68 6.03 -0.68
CA ASP A 68 -11.12 6.80 -1.79
C ASP A 68 -10.89 8.23 -1.25
N ASP A 69 -9.82 8.41 -0.47
CA ASP A 69 -9.37 9.72 0.05
C ASP A 69 -8.76 10.58 -1.06
N ALA A 70 -9.28 10.47 -2.29
CA ALA A 70 -9.05 11.48 -3.31
C ALA A 70 -9.62 12.80 -2.79
N PRO A 71 -8.79 13.83 -2.51
CA PRO A 71 -9.32 15.12 -2.14
C PRO A 71 -10.20 15.62 -3.29
N ALA A 72 -11.44 16.01 -2.97
CA ALA A 72 -12.35 16.63 -3.93
C ALA A 72 -11.79 18.01 -4.31
N TRP A 73 -10.99 18.08 -5.36
CA TRP A 73 -10.57 19.32 -6.02
C TRP A 73 -10.85 19.26 -7.53
#